data_AF-A0A968HZ69-F1
#
_entry.id   AF-A0A968HZ69-F1
#
_cell.length_a   1.000
_cell.length_b   1.000
_cell.length_c   1.000
_cell.angle_alpha   90.00
_cell.angle_beta   90.00
_cell.angle_gamma   90.00
#
_symmetry.space_group_name_H-M   'P 1'
#
loop_
_entity.id
_entity.type
_entity.pdbx_description
1 polymer ?
#
loop_
_entity_poly.entity_id
_entity_poly.type
_entity_poly.pdbx_seq_one_letter_code
_entity_poly.pdbx_strand_id
1 'polypeptide(L)'
;MSIDICIPPNPHAQVLAKIDQVYYQQRHHYHQKKLKTALRHRRRLVLLRAAFQHELDRALSSKLQSGLGITVYLDEQSLTYPRFIAQFDFAGQQWVLTCQRKTWGCDWFFTHTQQSQVTCCTQRTLEAKLCYSLGQYRNRLGMMVPRSATMKAA
;
A
#
# COMPACT_ATOMS: atom_id res chain seq x y z
N MET A 1 21.59 -42.45 -60.15
CA MET A 1 22.21 -41.78 -59.00
C MET A 1 22.19 -40.28 -59.29
N SER A 2 21.13 -39.60 -58.88
CA SER A 2 20.97 -38.16 -59.06
C SER A 2 21.77 -37.43 -57.97
N ILE A 3 22.66 -36.55 -58.39
CA ILE A 3 23.48 -35.71 -57.51
C ILE A 3 22.57 -34.60 -56.99
N ASP A 4 22.22 -34.65 -55.71
CA ASP A 4 21.53 -33.55 -55.03
C ASP A 4 22.48 -32.34 -55.00
N ILE A 5 22.24 -31.39 -55.90
CA ILE A 5 22.94 -30.11 -55.92
C ILE A 5 22.45 -29.31 -54.72
N CYS A 6 23.26 -29.30 -53.66
CA CYS A 6 23.03 -28.49 -52.48
C CYS A 6 23.11 -27.00 -52.87
N ILE A 7 21.95 -26.37 -53.09
CA ILE A 7 21.86 -24.94 -53.40
C ILE A 7 22.47 -24.16 -52.22
N PRO A 8 23.48 -23.30 -52.46
CA PRO A 8 24.06 -22.53 -51.37
C PRO A 8 23.00 -21.60 -50.77
N PRO A 9 22.89 -21.51 -49.43
CA PRO A 9 21.85 -20.72 -48.80
C PRO A 9 22.01 -19.25 -49.21
N ASN A 10 20.93 -18.64 -49.73
CA ASN A 10 20.93 -17.27 -50.22
C ASN A 10 21.55 -16.34 -49.16
N PRO A 11 22.68 -15.67 -49.47
CA PRO A 11 23.42 -14.88 -48.49
C PRO A 11 22.56 -13.76 -47.87
N HIS A 12 21.61 -13.22 -48.65
CA HIS A 12 20.66 -12.22 -48.15
C HIS A 12 19.71 -12.80 -47.09
N ALA A 13 19.21 -14.02 -47.28
CA ALA A 13 18.36 -14.71 -46.32
C ALA A 13 19.13 -15.05 -45.02
N GLN A 14 20.41 -15.41 -45.12
CA GLN A 14 21.27 -15.62 -43.95
C GLN A 14 21.51 -14.34 -43.15
N VAL A 15 21.72 -13.22 -43.84
CA VAL A 15 21.90 -11.90 -43.20
C VAL A 15 20.63 -11.48 -42.46
N LEU A 16 19.45 -11.61 -43.08
CA LEU A 16 18.18 -11.31 -42.43
C LEU A 16 17.92 -12.20 -41.22
N ALA A 17 18.16 -13.51 -41.32
CA ALA A 17 18.00 -14.44 -40.20
C ALA A 17 18.91 -14.08 -39.00
N LYS A 18 20.15 -13.61 -39.26
CA LYS A 18 21.05 -13.12 -38.22
C LYS A 18 20.54 -11.83 -37.56
N ILE A 19 20.02 -10.89 -38.36
CA ILE A 19 19.43 -9.63 -37.84
C ILE A 19 18.24 -9.94 -36.94
N ASP A 20 17.34 -10.81 -37.38
CA ASP A 20 16.18 -11.24 -36.59
C ASP A 20 16.63 -11.92 -35.29
N GLN A 21 17.60 -12.84 -35.36
CA GLN A 21 18.13 -13.51 -34.18
C GLN A 21 18.70 -12.51 -33.16
N VAL A 22 19.46 -11.51 -33.61
CA VAL A 22 19.99 -10.44 -32.74
C VAL A 22 18.84 -9.63 -32.12
N TYR A 23 17.84 -9.25 -32.92
CA TYR A 23 16.67 -8.51 -32.42
C TYR A 23 15.89 -9.31 -31.37
N TYR A 24 15.62 -10.59 -31.64
CA TYR A 24 14.94 -11.48 -30.69
C TYR A 24 15.72 -11.63 -29.38
N GLN A 25 17.04 -11.82 -29.44
CA GLN A 25 17.88 -11.91 -28.26
C GLN A 25 17.87 -10.61 -27.44
N GLN A 26 17.99 -9.45 -28.09
CA GLN A 26 17.93 -8.15 -27.42
C GLN A 26 16.56 -7.91 -26.78
N ARG A 27 15.47 -8.18 -27.50
CA ARG A 27 14.10 -8.07 -27.00
C ARG A 27 13.86 -8.99 -25.81
N HIS A 28 14.31 -10.24 -25.88
CA HIS A 28 14.19 -11.18 -24.78
C HIS A 28 14.98 -10.73 -23.55
N HIS A 29 16.23 -10.27 -23.73
CA HIS A 29 17.04 -9.75 -22.64
C HIS A 29 16.43 -8.48 -22.00
N TYR A 30 15.84 -7.60 -22.81
CA TYR A 30 15.09 -6.44 -22.32
C TYR A 30 13.88 -6.86 -21.47
N HIS A 31 13.06 -7.80 -21.96
CA HIS A 31 11.89 -8.29 -21.21
C HIS A 31 12.29 -8.98 -19.92
N GLN A 32 13.37 -9.79 -19.93
CA GLN A 32 13.91 -10.40 -18.72
C GLN A 32 14.38 -9.34 -17.71
N LYS A 33 15.08 -8.30 -18.15
CA LYS A 33 15.48 -7.18 -17.28
C LYS A 33 14.27 -6.46 -16.70
N LYS A 34 13.28 -6.13 -17.54
CA LYS A 34 12.02 -5.48 -17.12
C LYS A 34 11.29 -6.33 -16.07
N LEU A 35 11.16 -7.63 -16.30
CA LEU A 35 10.51 -8.56 -15.38
C LEU A 35 11.29 -8.68 -14.05
N LYS A 36 12.61 -8.79 -14.09
CA LYS A 36 13.46 -8.79 -12.88
C LYS A 36 13.24 -7.53 -12.05
N THR A 37 13.20 -6.36 -12.68
CA THR A 37 12.92 -5.09 -12.00
C THR A 37 11.52 -5.06 -11.40
N ALA A 38 10.50 -5.45 -12.16
CA ALA A 38 9.11 -5.53 -11.66
C ALA A 38 8.98 -6.46 -10.44
N LEU A 39 9.62 -7.63 -10.48
CA LEU A 39 9.64 -8.57 -9.36
C LEU A 39 10.34 -7.99 -8.12
N ARG A 40 11.45 -7.28 -8.29
CA ARG A 40 12.14 -6.58 -7.18
C ARG A 40 11.23 -5.51 -6.55
N HIS A 41 10.55 -4.71 -7.36
CA HIS A 41 9.60 -3.72 -6.85
C HIS A 41 8.43 -4.37 -6.12
N ARG A 42 7.83 -5.42 -6.68
CA ARG A 42 6.75 -6.16 -6.02
C ARG A 42 7.18 -6.71 -4.65
N ARG A 43 8.35 -7.35 -4.57
CA ARG A 43 8.90 -7.86 -3.30
C ARG A 43 9.10 -6.74 -2.29
N ARG A 44 9.65 -5.60 -2.72
CA ARG A 44 9.82 -4.42 -1.87
C ARG A 44 8.48 -3.90 -1.34
N LEU A 45 7.44 -3.81 -2.18
CA LEU A 45 6.10 -3.38 -1.76
C LEU A 45 5.48 -4.32 -0.73
N VAL A 46 5.64 -5.65 -0.90
CA VAL A 46 5.18 -6.63 0.09
C VAL A 46 5.86 -6.42 1.44
N LEU A 47 7.18 -6.21 1.45
CA LEU A 47 7.93 -5.94 2.70
C LEU A 47 7.50 -4.63 3.36
N LEU A 48 7.29 -3.57 2.57
CA LEU A 48 6.81 -2.28 3.08
C LEU A 48 5.40 -2.38 3.65
N ARG A 49 4.50 -3.13 3.00
CA ARG A 49 3.15 -3.40 3.51
C ARG A 49 3.19 -4.13 4.84
N ALA A 50 3.97 -5.20 4.92
CA ALA A 50 4.12 -5.98 6.14
C ALA A 50 4.73 -5.15 7.28
N ALA A 51 5.74 -4.32 6.97
CA ALA A 51 6.32 -3.41 7.94
C ALA A 51 5.30 -2.38 8.45
N PHE A 52 4.48 -1.80 7.56
CA PHE A 52 3.42 -0.87 7.93
C PHE A 52 2.35 -1.55 8.80
N GLN A 53 1.87 -2.72 8.40
CA GLN A 53 0.88 -3.49 9.16
C GLN A 53 1.40 -3.80 10.57
N HIS A 54 2.65 -4.21 10.68
CA HIS A 54 3.26 -4.48 11.98
C HIS A 54 3.38 -3.23 12.86
N GLU A 55 3.68 -2.06 12.30
CA GLU A 55 3.62 -0.80 13.07
C GLU A 55 2.19 -0.48 13.51
N LEU A 56 1.19 -0.72 12.66
CA LEU A 56 -0.23 -0.52 12.96
C LEU A 56 -0.68 -1.41 14.10
N ASP A 57 -0.32 -2.70 14.06
CA ASP A 57 -0.63 -3.69 15.10
C ASP A 57 0.00 -3.35 16.45
N ARG A 58 1.15 -2.67 16.44
CA ARG A 58 1.78 -2.16 17.67
C ARG A 58 1.20 -0.86 18.19
N ALA A 59 0.45 -0.12 17.37
CA ALA A 59 -0.10 1.18 17.70
C ALA A 59 -1.61 1.16 18.01
N LEU A 60 -2.32 0.17 17.47
CA LEU A 60 -3.77 -0.02 17.60
C LEU A 60 -4.11 -1.46 17.98
N SER A 61 -4.96 -1.64 18.98
CA SER A 61 -5.51 -2.94 19.35
C SER A 61 -6.26 -3.61 18.20
N SER A 62 -6.12 -4.93 18.08
CA SER A 62 -6.81 -5.74 17.05
C SER A 62 -8.33 -5.61 17.11
N LYS A 63 -8.89 -5.42 18.31
CA LYS A 63 -10.31 -5.16 18.53
C LYS A 63 -10.77 -3.85 17.88
N LEU A 64 -9.97 -2.78 18.02
CA LEU A 64 -10.29 -1.50 17.40
C LEU A 64 -10.12 -1.56 15.88
N GLN A 65 -9.05 -2.20 15.40
CA GLN A 65 -8.82 -2.36 13.96
C GLN A 65 -9.97 -3.11 13.28
N SER A 66 -10.42 -4.22 13.87
CA SER A 66 -11.56 -5.00 13.37
C SER A 66 -12.88 -4.24 13.52
N GLY A 67 -13.10 -3.56 14.65
CA GLY A 67 -14.31 -2.78 14.90
C GLY A 67 -14.49 -1.59 13.96
N LEU A 68 -13.39 -0.97 13.52
CA LEU A 68 -13.40 0.10 12.53
C LEU A 68 -13.34 -0.40 11.08
N GLY A 69 -13.03 -1.68 10.86
CA GLY A 69 -12.83 -2.22 9.51
C GLY A 69 -11.62 -1.60 8.80
N ILE A 70 -10.51 -1.41 9.52
CA ILE A 70 -9.31 -0.78 8.97
C ILE A 70 -8.73 -1.62 7.82
N THR A 71 -8.49 -0.96 6.69
CA THR A 71 -7.92 -1.55 5.49
C THR A 71 -6.66 -0.81 5.07
N VAL A 72 -5.62 -1.56 4.69
CA VAL A 72 -4.32 -1.00 4.30
C VAL A 72 -4.19 -0.94 2.78
N TYR A 73 -3.96 0.26 2.26
CA TYR A 73 -3.80 0.55 0.83
C TYR A 73 -2.42 1.13 0.52
N LEU A 74 -1.98 0.93 -0.72
CA LEU A 74 -0.85 1.67 -1.26
C LEU A 74 -1.36 3.07 -1.65
N ASP A 75 -0.70 4.10 -1.15
CA ASP A 75 -1.01 5.48 -1.53
C ASP A 75 -0.52 5.75 -2.96
N GLU A 76 -1.48 5.90 -3.86
CA GLU A 76 -1.24 6.17 -5.29
C GLU A 76 -0.72 7.59 -5.54
N GLN A 77 -0.86 8.51 -4.59
CA GLN A 77 -0.36 9.88 -4.74
C GLN A 77 1.15 9.96 -4.54
N SER A 78 1.74 9.02 -3.82
CA SER A 78 3.18 8.95 -3.53
C SER A 78 3.95 8.03 -4.48
N LEU A 79 3.70 8.11 -5.79
CA LEU A 79 4.38 7.26 -6.80
C LEU A 79 5.91 7.31 -6.72
N THR A 80 6.49 8.45 -6.33
CA THR A 80 7.94 8.61 -6.17
C THR A 80 8.51 7.80 -5.00
N TYR A 81 7.73 7.65 -3.92
CA TYR A 81 8.12 6.91 -2.72
C TYR A 81 6.92 6.12 -2.21
N PRO A 82 6.79 4.82 -2.54
CA PRO A 82 5.61 4.05 -2.21
C PRO A 82 5.38 4.04 -0.69
N ARG A 83 4.22 4.52 -0.27
CA ARG A 83 3.79 4.53 1.13
C ARG A 83 2.49 3.76 1.28
N PHE A 84 2.33 3.10 2.40
CA PHE A 84 1.06 2.48 2.77
C PHE A 84 0.32 3.38 3.74
N ILE A 85 -1.00 3.40 3.60
CA ILE A 85 -1.92 4.12 4.47
C ILE A 85 -2.97 3.13 4.98
N ALA A 86 -3.48 3.39 6.17
CA ALA A 86 -4.63 2.68 6.71
C ALA A 86 -5.87 3.56 6.57
N GLN A 87 -6.96 3.00 6.11
CA GLN A 87 -8.21 3.71 5.85
C GLN A 87 -9.38 2.96 6.48
N PHE A 88 -10.35 3.72 6.98
CA PHE A 88 -11.64 3.19 7.43
C PHE A 88 -12.72 4.26 7.33
N ASP A 89 -13.98 3.83 7.32
CA ASP A 89 -15.12 4.73 7.31
C ASP A 89 -15.76 4.80 8.69
N PHE A 90 -16.03 6.01 9.16
CA PHE A 90 -16.72 6.24 10.43
C PHE A 90 -17.71 7.39 10.29
N ALA A 91 -18.97 7.12 10.62
CA ALA A 91 -20.08 8.07 10.53
C ALA A 91 -20.18 8.78 9.16
N GLY A 92 -19.98 8.02 8.08
CA GLY A 92 -20.07 8.51 6.70
C GLY A 92 -18.86 9.32 6.22
N GLN A 93 -17.78 9.37 7.00
CA GLN A 93 -16.51 9.99 6.59
C GLN A 93 -15.40 8.97 6.52
N GLN A 94 -14.53 9.18 5.53
CA GLN A 94 -13.32 8.40 5.36
C GLN A 94 -12.20 8.98 6.23
N TRP A 95 -11.64 8.13 7.08
CA TRP A 95 -10.49 8.43 7.93
C TRP A 95 -9.24 7.77 7.35
N VAL A 96 -8.13 8.48 7.39
CA VAL A 96 -6.84 8.02 6.88
C VAL A 96 -5.79 8.11 7.98
N LEU A 97 -5.03 7.05 8.15
CA LEU A 97 -3.93 6.87 9.08
C LEU A 97 -2.65 6.68 8.28
N THR A 98 -1.63 7.47 8.59
CA THR A 98 -0.30 7.37 7.98
C THR A 98 0.77 7.31 9.06
N CYS A 99 1.88 6.67 8.75
CA CYS A 99 3.00 6.48 9.66
C CYS A 99 4.29 7.01 9.03
N GLN A 100 5.02 7.83 9.78
CA GLN A 100 6.36 8.27 9.44
C GLN A 100 7.37 7.69 10.42
N ARG A 101 8.22 6.80 9.92
CA ARG A 101 9.34 6.24 10.69
C ARG A 101 10.43 7.29 10.91
N LYS A 102 10.93 7.35 12.13
CA LYS A 102 12.10 8.10 12.59
C LYS A 102 13.18 7.13 13.06
N THR A 103 14.37 7.65 13.35
CA THR A 103 15.49 6.87 13.90
C THR A 103 15.17 6.15 15.20
N TRP A 104 14.30 6.73 16.05
CA TRP A 104 13.99 6.20 17.39
C TRP A 104 12.49 5.89 17.61
N GLY A 105 11.69 5.82 16.55
CA GLY A 105 10.26 5.52 16.69
C GLY A 105 9.41 5.86 15.46
N CYS A 106 8.10 5.92 15.67
CA CYS A 106 7.11 6.20 14.63
C CYS A 106 6.20 7.35 15.07
N ASP A 107 6.09 8.36 14.22
CA ASP A 107 5.04 9.36 14.30
C ASP A 107 3.86 8.88 13.46
N TRP A 108 2.67 9.03 14.01
CA TRP A 108 1.42 8.70 13.37
C TRP A 108 0.62 9.96 13.11
N PHE A 109 0.03 10.02 11.93
CA PHE A 109 -0.83 11.11 11.50
C PHE A 109 -2.17 10.55 11.10
N PHE A 110 -3.25 11.22 11.52
CA PHE A 110 -4.57 10.88 11.04
C PHE A 110 -5.41 12.11 10.74
N THR A 111 -6.29 11.94 9.75
CA THR A 111 -7.22 12.94 9.22
C THR A 111 -8.51 12.26 8.80
N HIS A 112 -9.56 13.05 8.57
CA HIS A 112 -10.67 12.64 7.72
C HIS A 112 -10.86 13.62 6.58
N THR A 113 -11.47 13.15 5.48
CA THR A 113 -11.55 13.86 4.19
C THR A 113 -12.12 15.28 4.25
N GLN A 114 -12.99 15.57 5.22
CA GLN A 114 -13.63 16.89 5.35
C GLN A 114 -12.88 17.89 6.24
N GLN A 115 -11.86 17.47 6.99
CA GLN A 115 -11.07 18.39 7.83
C GLN A 115 -9.66 18.58 7.30
N SER A 116 -9.24 19.85 7.20
CA SER A 116 -7.86 20.24 6.88
C SER A 116 -6.88 19.99 8.03
N GLN A 117 -7.37 19.58 9.21
CA GLN A 117 -6.55 19.42 10.39
C GLN A 117 -5.96 18.01 10.48
N VAL A 118 -4.63 17.93 10.35
CA VAL A 118 -3.85 16.72 10.58
C VAL A 118 -3.52 16.58 12.05
N THR A 119 -3.92 15.47 12.67
CA THR A 119 -3.52 15.18 14.06
C THR A 119 -2.25 14.35 14.06
N CYS A 120 -1.18 14.87 14.68
CA CYS A 120 0.07 14.15 14.91
C CYS A 120 0.09 13.51 16.30
N CYS A 121 0.61 12.28 16.37
CA CYS A 121 0.74 11.52 17.60
C CYS A 121 1.89 10.52 17.55
N THR A 122 2.26 10.00 18.71
CA THR A 122 3.24 8.92 18.82
C THR A 122 2.52 7.58 18.76
N GLN A 123 3.25 6.51 18.47
CA GLN A 123 2.74 5.14 18.49
C GLN A 123 1.94 4.81 19.77
N ARG A 124 2.42 5.23 20.95
CA ARG A 124 1.76 4.95 22.24
C ARG A 124 0.45 5.72 22.46
N THR A 125 0.27 6.85 21.77
CA THR A 125 -0.87 7.75 21.98
C THR A 125 -1.89 7.70 20.85
N LEU A 126 -1.60 6.94 19.79
CA LEU A 126 -2.46 6.84 18.61
C LEU A 126 -3.86 6.36 18.97
N GLU A 127 -3.99 5.21 19.63
CA GLU A 127 -5.30 4.62 19.95
C GLU A 127 -6.18 5.57 20.78
N ALA A 128 -5.61 6.13 21.86
CA ALA A 128 -6.33 7.06 22.73
C ALA A 128 -6.77 8.33 21.99
N LYS A 129 -5.89 8.93 21.18
CA LYS A 129 -6.23 10.13 20.40
C LYS A 129 -7.24 9.83 19.30
N LEU A 130 -7.14 8.67 18.65
CA LEU A 130 -8.09 8.26 17.63
C LEU A 130 -9.49 8.08 18.24
N CYS A 131 -9.60 7.32 19.33
CA CYS A 131 -10.87 7.13 20.05
C CYS A 131 -11.47 8.47 20.51
N TYR A 132 -10.64 9.37 21.04
CA TYR A 132 -11.09 10.71 21.42
C TYR A 132 -11.64 11.49 20.22
N SER A 133 -10.91 11.53 19.11
CA SER A 133 -11.33 12.24 17.89
C SER A 133 -12.60 11.66 17.29
N LEU A 134 -12.75 10.34 17.26
CA LEU A 134 -13.98 9.68 16.79
C LEU A 134 -15.17 10.01 17.70
N GLY A 135 -14.97 10.02 19.03
CA GLY A 135 -15.99 10.42 20.00
C GLY A 135 -16.41 11.89 19.85
N GLN A 136 -15.45 12.80 19.69
CA GLN A 136 -15.72 14.22 19.43
C GLN A 136 -16.48 14.41 18.13
N TYR A 137 -16.09 13.69 17.08
CA TYR A 137 -16.76 13.76 15.78
C TYR A 137 -18.21 13.30 15.87
N ARG A 138 -18.47 12.17 16.55
CA ARG A 138 -19.83 11.67 16.80
C ARG A 138 -20.70 12.67 17.55
N ASN A 139 -20.14 13.32 18.59
CA ASN A 139 -20.87 14.33 19.37
C ASN A 139 -21.21 15.57 18.53
N ARG A 140 -20.30 16.01 17.65
CA ARG A 140 -20.54 17.14 16.73
C ARG A 140 -21.63 16.85 15.69
N LEU A 141 -21.73 15.61 15.24
CA LEU A 141 -22.78 15.19 14.29
C LEU A 141 -24.19 15.07 14.93
N GLY A 142 -24.35 15.41 16.21
CA GLY A 142 -25.66 15.34 16.87
C GLY A 142 -26.18 13.92 17.06
N MET A 143 -25.37 12.88 16.84
CA MET A 143 -25.70 11.51 17.21
C MET A 143 -25.52 11.33 18.72
N MET A 144 -26.41 11.96 19.49
CA MET A 144 -26.65 11.65 20.89
C MET A 144 -26.93 10.15 20.99
N VAL A 145 -25.97 9.39 21.52
CA VAL A 145 -26.30 8.11 22.13
C VAL A 145 -27.13 8.44 23.35
N PRO A 146 -28.37 7.95 23.47
CA PRO A 146 -29.08 8.06 24.73
C PRO A 146 -28.25 7.31 25.77
N ARG A 147 -27.76 8.04 26.78
CA ARG A 147 -27.33 7.47 28.06
C ARG A 147 -28.55 6.80 28.70
N SER A 148 -28.90 5.59 28.25
CA SER A 148 -29.74 4.65 28.98
C SER A 148 -28.76 3.73 29.72
N ALA A 149 -28.50 3.98 31.00
CA ALA A 149 -29.29 3.55 32.15
C ALA A 149 -28.89 2.13 32.60
N THR A 150 -28.10 2.06 33.67
CA THR A 150 -28.26 1.17 34.84
C THR A 150 -27.21 1.66 35.86
N MET A 151 -27.56 2.62 36.72
CA MET A 151 -28.01 2.39 38.10
C MET A 151 -27.09 1.46 38.90
N LYS A 152 -26.50 2.07 39.94
CA LYS A 152 -25.90 1.41 41.10
C LYS A 152 -26.86 0.35 41.63
N ALA A 153 -26.39 -0.90 41.71
CA ALA A 153 -26.91 -1.82 42.71
C ALA A 153 -26.13 -1.58 44.00
N ALA A 154 -26.87 -1.26 45.05
CA ALA A 154 -26.41 -1.20 46.43
C ALA A 154 -26.14 -2.60 46.98
#